data_AF-A0A378WJM7-F1
#
_entry.id   AF-A0A378WJM7-F1
#
_cell.length_a   1.000
_cell.length_b   1.000
_cell.length_c   1.000
_cell.angle_alpha   90.00
_cell.angle_beta   90.00
_cell.angle_gamma   90.00
#
_symmetry.space_group_name_H-M   'P 1'
#
loop_
_entity.id
_entity.type
_entity.pdbx_description
1 polymer ?
#
loop_
_entity_poly.entity_id
_entity_poly.type
_entity_poly.pdbx_seq_one_letter_code
_entity_poly.pdbx_strand_id
1 'polypeptide(L)' 'MAGLVLGLLGLIAGIVIAAIGVNFFVNNGGKDFLDCVNKANGDQSKIDQCQRDWNQTLENKYSVTLSPRPTS' A
#
# COMPACT_ATOMS: atom_id res chain seq x y z
N MET A 1 -15.15 -21.44 -26.52
CA MET A 1 -14.23 -20.33 -26.86
C MET A 1 -14.35 -19.13 -25.94
N ALA A 2 -15.54 -18.81 -25.38
CA ALA A 2 -15.72 -17.69 -24.45
C ALA A 2 -14.76 -17.71 -23.24
N GLY A 3 -14.46 -18.88 -22.68
CA GLY A 3 -13.55 -19.00 -21.52
C GLY A 3 -12.11 -18.54 -21.79
N LEU A 4 -11.59 -18.71 -23.01
CA LEU A 4 -10.24 -18.29 -23.37
C LEU A 4 -10.14 -16.77 -23.53
N VAL A 5 -11.15 -16.17 -24.16
CA VAL A 5 -11.22 -14.71 -24.33
C VAL A 5 -11.40 -14.03 -22.97
N LEU A 6 -12.31 -14.53 -22.14
CA LEU A 6 -12.51 -14.00 -20.79
C LEU A 6 -11.27 -14.20 -19.90
N GLY A 7 -10.57 -15.33 -20.03
CA GLY A 7 -9.31 -15.58 -19.32
C GLY A 7 -8.20 -14.61 -19.73
N LEU A 8 -8.03 -14.35 -21.02
CA LEU A 8 -7.05 -13.38 -21.53
C LEU A 8 -7.38 -11.95 -21.08
N LEU A 9 -8.65 -11.56 -21.16
CA LEU A 9 -9.11 -10.25 -20.67
C LEU A 9 -8.90 -10.11 -19.16
N GLY A 10 -9.16 -11.18 -18.39
CA GLY A 10 -8.91 -11.21 -16.96
C GLY A 10 -7.44 -11.04 -16.60
N LEU A 11 -6.54 -11.71 -17.33
CA LEU A 11 -5.10 -11.57 -17.14
C LEU A 11 -4.63 -10.12 -17.42
N ILE A 12 -5.07 -9.55 -18.55
CA ILE A 12 -4.74 -8.18 -18.92
C ILE A 12 -5.25 -7.20 -17.84
N ALA A 13 -6.51 -7.33 -17.43
CA ALA A 13 -7.10 -6.49 -16.39
C ALA A 13 -6.34 -6.62 -15.05
N GLY A 14 -5.97 -7.84 -14.66
CA GLY A 14 -5.19 -8.10 -13.45
C GLY A 14 -3.83 -7.41 -13.47
N ILE A 15 -3.12 -7.47 -14.61
CA ILE A 15 -1.83 -6.79 -14.79
C ILE A 15 -2.00 -5.27 -14.64
N VAL A 16 -3.03 -4.70 -15.27
CA VAL A 16 -3.29 -3.25 -15.20
C VAL A 16 -3.57 -2.82 -13.76
N ILE A 17 -4.44 -3.55 -13.04
CA ILE A 17 -4.76 -3.26 -11.63
C ILE A 17 -3.49 -3.35 -10.76
N ALA A 18 -2.69 -4.40 -10.96
CA ALA A 18 -1.44 -4.59 -10.21
C ALA A 18 -0.45 -3.44 -10.46
N ALA A 19 -0.26 -3.04 -11.72
CA ALA A 19 0.63 -1.93 -12.09
C ALA A 19 0.18 -0.60 -11.45
N ILE A 20 -1.12 -0.29 -11.50
CA ILE A 20 -1.69 0.90 -10.86
C ILE A 20 -1.49 0.83 -9.34
N GLY A 21 -1.76 -0.32 -8.72
CA GLY A 21 -1.60 -0.52 -7.28
C GLY A 21 -0.15 -0.34 -6.82
N VAL A 22 0.81 -0.92 -7.53
CA VAL A 22 2.25 -0.77 -7.22
C VAL A 22 2.68 0.68 -7.38
N ASN A 23 2.30 1.34 -8.48
CA ASN A 23 2.64 2.74 -8.70
C ASN A 23 2.04 3.65 -7.62
N PHE A 24 0.76 3.45 -7.27
CA PHE A 24 0.13 4.17 -6.18
C PHE A 24 0.87 3.93 -4.86
N PHE A 25 1.16 2.68 -4.51
CA PHE A 25 1.85 2.34 -3.27
C PHE A 25 3.22 3.01 -3.17
N VAL A 26 4.04 2.92 -4.21
CA VAL A 26 5.38 3.55 -4.24
C VAL A 26 5.28 5.07 -4.15
N ASN A 27 4.38 5.71 -4.90
CA ASN A 27 4.22 7.17 -4.90
C ASN A 27 3.70 7.71 -3.57
N ASN A 28 3.12 6.86 -2.73
CA ASN A 28 2.57 7.21 -1.42
C ASN A 28 3.45 6.75 -0.25
N GLY A 29 4.77 6.64 -0.45
CA GLY A 29 5.72 6.31 0.62
C GLY A 29 5.84 4.81 0.91
N GLY A 30 5.22 3.94 0.10
CA GLY A 30 5.31 2.49 0.28
C GLY A 30 6.72 1.93 0.11
N LYS A 31 7.57 2.58 -0.69
CA LYS A 31 9.00 2.21 -0.81
C LYS A 31 9.75 2.48 0.50
N ASP A 32 9.49 3.60 1.15
CA ASP A 32 10.10 3.98 2.43
C ASP A 32 9.59 3.06 3.55
N PHE A 33 8.30 2.71 3.53
CA PHE A 33 7.74 1.70 4.42
C PHE A 33 8.45 0.35 4.28
N LEU A 34 8.60 -0.17 3.05
CA LEU A 34 9.29 -1.44 2.81
C LEU A 34 10.77 -1.40 3.22
N ASP A 35 11.48 -0.30 2.95
CA ASP A 35 12.85 -0.11 3.38
C ASP A 35 12.97 -0.07 4.92
N CYS A 36 12.04 0.61 5.59
CA CYS A 36 11.94 0.64 7.05
C CYS A 36 11.69 -0.75 7.64
N VAL A 37 10.72 -1.51 7.09
CA VAL A 37 10.40 -2.88 7.54
C VAL A 37 11.60 -3.81 7.32
N ASN A 38 12.29 -3.71 6.19
CA ASN A 38 13.51 -4.47 5.93
C ASN A 38 14.61 -4.13 6.95
N LYS A 39 14.80 -2.85 7.29
CA LYS A 39 15.76 -2.39 8.31
C LYS A 39 15.37 -2.77 9.74
N ALA A 40 14.07 -2.93 10.01
CA ALA A 40 13.57 -3.36 11.31
C ALA A 40 14.03 -4.78 11.66
N ASN A 41 14.33 -5.62 10.66
CA ASN A 41 14.91 -6.95 10.84
C ASN A 41 14.12 -7.84 11.83
N GLY A 42 12.79 -7.78 11.76
CA GLY A 42 11.90 -8.57 12.61
C GLY A 42 11.60 -7.97 14.00
N ASP A 43 12.11 -6.78 14.31
CA ASP A 43 11.75 -6.04 15.52
C ASP A 43 10.33 -5.45 15.39
N GLN A 44 9.38 -6.04 16.13
CA GLN A 44 7.97 -5.65 16.09
C GLN A 44 7.75 -4.18 16.41
N SER A 45 8.49 -3.61 17.36
CA SER A 45 8.32 -2.21 17.77
C SER A 45 8.71 -1.26 16.64
N LYS A 46 9.76 -1.60 15.88
CA LYS A 46 10.20 -0.84 14.72
C LYS A 46 9.25 -1.00 13.54
N ILE A 47 8.69 -2.19 13.32
CA ILE A 47 7.66 -2.41 12.29
C ILE A 47 6.43 -1.54 12.57
N ASP A 48 5.98 -1.48 13.82
CA ASP A 48 4.86 -0.61 14.22
C ASP A 48 5.18 0.88 13.97
N GLN A 49 6.44 1.28 14.15
CA GLN A 49 6.88 2.63 13.81
C GLN A 49 6.84 2.88 12.29
N CYS A 50 7.34 1.95 11.48
CA CYS A 50 7.25 2.05 10.01
C CYS A 50 5.81 2.27 9.54
N GLN A 51 4.85 1.55 10.14
CA GLN A 51 3.43 1.71 9.83
C GLN A 51 2.90 3.10 10.20
N ARG A 52 3.25 3.63 11.37
CA ARG A 52 2.86 4.98 11.79
C ARG A 52 3.43 6.06 10.86
N ASP A 53 4.70 5.94 10.50
CA ASP A 53 5.37 6.90 9.62
C ASP A 53 4.74 6.89 8.20
N TRP A 54 4.38 5.71 7.72
CA TRP A 54 3.66 5.58 6.45
C TRP A 54 2.26 6.20 6.51
N ASN A 55 1.49 5.94 7.59
CA ASN A 55 0.19 6.58 7.80
C ASN A 55 0.30 8.10 7.82
N GLN A 56 1.27 8.65 8.55
CA GLN A 56 1.48 10.10 8.61
C GLN A 56 1.83 10.68 7.22
N THR A 57 2.57 9.94 6.40
CA THR A 57 2.87 10.32 5.02
C THR A 57 1.60 10.42 4.17
N LEU A 58 0.67 9.48 4.33
CA LEU A 58 -0.63 9.51 3.66
C LEU A 58 -1.48 10.70 4.16
N GLU A 59 -1.57 10.89 5.47
CA GLU A 59 -2.32 11.99 6.08
C GLU A 59 -1.85 13.35 5.57
N ASN A 60 -0.52 13.55 5.51
CA ASN A 60 0.09 14.77 4.99
C ASN A 60 -0.17 14.96 3.48
N LYS A 61 -0.05 13.90 2.68
CA LYS A 61 -0.26 13.96 1.21
C LYS A 61 -1.70 14.27 0.84
N TYR A 62 -2.65 13.70 1.56
CA TYR A 62 -4.08 13.87 1.26
C TYR A 62 -4.73 14.95 2.12
N SER A 63 -3.98 15.63 2.99
CA SER A 63 -4.46 16.65 3.94
C SER A 63 -5.69 16.16 4.73
N VAL A 64 -5.77 14.86 4.97
CA VAL A 64 -6.80 14.23 5.79
C VAL A 64 -6.10 13.75 7.06
N THR A 65 -6.46 14.30 8.22
CA THR A 65 -6.17 13.60 9.47
C THR A 65 -7.04 12.35 9.44
N LEU A 66 -6.44 11.15 9.48
CA LEU A 66 -7.19 9.93 9.78
C LEU A 66 -7.61 10.04 11.24
N SER A 67 -8.64 10.85 11.53
CA SER A 67 -9.12 11.06 12.89
C SER A 67 -9.44 9.70 13.50
N PRO A 68 -8.90 9.37 14.68
CA PRO A 68 -9.19 8.10 15.34
C PRO A 68 -10.69 7.98 15.54
N ARG A 69 -11.24 6.79 15.26
CA ARG A 69 -12.62 6.48 15.62
C ARG A 69 -12.77 6.75 17.13
N PRO A 70 -13.74 7.55 17.57
CA PRO A 70 -13.98 7.71 18.99
C PRO A 70 -14.38 6.33 19.54
N THR A 71 -13.54 5.76 20.40
CA THR A 71 -13.94 4.67 21.28
C THR A 71 -14.92 5.24 22.28
N SER A 72 -16.19 4.87 22.13
CA SER A 72 -17.21 5.03 23.18
C SER A 72 -17.00 4.03 24.30
#